data_AF-A0A9D8G497-F1
#
_entry.id   AF-A0A9D8G497-F1
#
_cell.length_a   1.000
_cell.length_b   1.000
_cell.length_c   1.000
_cell.angle_alpha   90.00
_cell.angle_beta   90.00
_cell.angle_gamma   90.00
#
_symmetry.space_group_name_H-M   'P 1'
#
loop_
_entity.id
_entity.type
_entity.pdbx_description
1 polymer ?
#
loop_
_entity_poly.entity_id
_entity_poly.type
_entity_poly.pdbx_seq_one_letter_code
_entity_poly.pdbx_strand_id
1 'polypeptide(L)'
;MKDFVINEWEDFIDNFDHLKKSLSTYKSGDQKEFKWMILTLFMTLQSLFVLCLKNTDFHNVTRNFSKKKGYKFVLCANWDAGKVEVDHKSKIVEMSTHFRVDFRKDQFDQINHELSDPLSKDEFAEIFSQCWRLIDFDELYKRVKSSRMMQFINSKPLPAEKRYDDAINDLIDLRNQFIHFVPKQWMILEGHLRTVVLPCMEIISFLLGESGNIHRDDGKTFRDEAQKIIQSFTNQTDRDSHAASSLSA
;
A
#
# COMPACT_ATOMS: atom_id res chain seq x y z
N MET A 1 -4.99 -11.04 26.64
CA MET A 1 -5.25 -10.07 25.56
C MET A 1 -5.46 -10.89 24.30
N LYS A 2 -6.56 -10.74 23.56
CA LYS A 2 -6.68 -11.43 22.26
C LYS A 2 -5.76 -10.69 21.30
N ASP A 3 -4.77 -11.38 20.76
CA ASP A 3 -3.90 -10.82 19.76
C ASP A 3 -4.74 -10.55 18.50
N PHE A 4 -4.84 -9.29 18.09
CA PHE A 4 -5.38 -8.93 16.79
C PHE A 4 -4.31 -9.29 15.76
N VAL A 5 -4.37 -10.52 15.24
CA VAL A 5 -3.57 -10.90 14.08
C VAL A 5 -4.19 -10.19 12.89
N ILE A 6 -3.51 -9.15 12.41
CA ILE A 6 -3.88 -8.49 11.15
C ILE A 6 -3.62 -9.48 10.03
N ASN A 7 -4.67 -9.81 9.27
CA ASN A 7 -4.57 -10.65 8.10
C ASN A 7 -4.66 -9.77 6.86
N GLU A 8 -3.51 -9.44 6.26
CA GLU A 8 -3.47 -8.51 5.13
C GLU A 8 -4.25 -9.02 3.91
N TRP A 9 -4.47 -10.34 3.82
CA TRP A 9 -5.29 -10.92 2.77
C TRP A 9 -6.78 -10.71 3.00
N GLU A 10 -7.26 -10.85 4.25
CA GLU A 10 -8.65 -10.52 4.60
C GLU A 10 -8.91 -9.04 4.36
N ASP A 11 -7.99 -8.15 4.76
CA ASP A 11 -8.09 -6.72 4.48
C ASP A 11 -8.19 -6.45 2.96
N PHE A 12 -7.38 -7.14 2.15
CA PHE A 12 -7.47 -7.02 0.70
C PHE A 12 -8.82 -7.49 0.15
N ILE A 13 -9.32 -8.65 0.57
CA ILE A 13 -10.61 -9.21 0.14
C ILE A 13 -11.73 -8.22 0.46
N ASP A 14 -11.80 -7.78 1.71
CA ASP A 14 -12.85 -6.86 2.17
C ASP A 14 -12.82 -5.55 1.38
N ASN A 15 -11.63 -4.98 1.16
CA ASN A 15 -11.48 -3.77 0.36
C ASN A 15 -11.88 -3.98 -1.10
N PHE A 16 -11.48 -5.11 -1.71
CA PHE A 16 -11.81 -5.43 -3.10
C PHE A 16 -13.31 -5.68 -3.30
N ASP A 17 -13.97 -6.36 -2.38
CA ASP A 17 -15.42 -6.58 -2.43
C ASP A 17 -16.20 -5.27 -2.29
N HIS A 18 -15.77 -4.37 -1.40
CA HIS A 18 -16.34 -3.03 -1.31
C HIS A 18 -16.12 -2.22 -2.60
N LEU A 19 -14.93 -2.30 -3.20
CA LEU A 19 -14.64 -1.66 -4.49
C LEU A 19 -15.58 -2.16 -5.59
N LYS A 20 -15.77 -3.48 -5.71
CA LYS A 20 -16.71 -4.08 -6.67
C LYS A 20 -18.13 -3.57 -6.47
N LYS A 21 -18.58 -3.53 -5.21
CA LYS A 21 -19.92 -3.03 -4.86
C LYS A 21 -20.09 -1.58 -5.28
N SER A 22 -19.18 -0.69 -4.89
CA SER A 22 -19.26 0.74 -5.24
C SER A 22 -19.16 0.97 -6.74
N LEU A 23 -18.32 0.23 -7.47
CA LEU A 23 -18.26 0.29 -8.94
C LEU A 23 -19.60 -0.11 -9.59
N SER A 24 -20.21 -1.20 -9.12
CA SER A 24 -21.49 -1.68 -9.64
C SER A 24 -22.63 -0.69 -9.37
N THR A 25 -22.69 -0.14 -8.15
CA THR A 25 -23.71 0.83 -7.77
C THR A 25 -23.51 2.17 -8.50
N TYR A 26 -22.27 2.63 -8.68
CA TYR A 26 -21.94 3.78 -9.51
C TYR A 26 -22.40 3.58 -10.97
N LYS A 27 -22.09 2.42 -11.56
CA LYS A 27 -22.52 2.06 -12.91
C LYS A 27 -24.05 2.03 -13.08
N SER A 28 -24.77 1.77 -11.99
CA SER A 28 -26.23 1.77 -11.96
C SER A 28 -26.84 3.18 -11.89
N GLY A 29 -26.00 4.23 -11.85
CA GLY A 29 -26.40 5.63 -11.90
C GLY A 29 -26.28 6.37 -10.56
N ASP A 30 -25.88 5.70 -9.48
CA ASP A 30 -25.67 6.38 -8.19
C ASP A 30 -24.30 7.06 -8.13
N GLN A 31 -24.28 8.31 -8.54
CA GLN A 31 -23.09 9.15 -8.55
C GLN A 31 -22.49 9.38 -7.15
N LYS A 32 -23.26 9.19 -6.06
CA LYS A 32 -22.75 9.36 -4.69
C LYS A 32 -21.69 8.31 -4.32
N GLU A 33 -21.71 7.18 -5.02
CA GLU A 33 -20.74 6.10 -4.82
C GLU A 33 -19.34 6.45 -5.32
N PHE A 34 -19.15 7.53 -6.10
CA PHE A 34 -17.83 7.92 -6.59
C PHE A 34 -16.81 8.10 -5.46
N LYS A 35 -17.24 8.69 -4.33
CA LYS A 35 -16.39 8.83 -3.14
C LYS A 35 -15.95 7.46 -2.61
N TRP A 36 -16.89 6.54 -2.45
CA TRP A 36 -16.62 5.21 -1.90
C TRP A 36 -15.76 4.38 -2.85
N MET A 37 -15.99 4.49 -4.15
CA MET A 37 -15.15 3.90 -5.19
C MET A 37 -13.69 4.38 -5.07
N ILE A 38 -13.44 5.69 -4.93
CA ILE A 38 -12.07 6.22 -4.77
C ILE A 38 -11.41 5.74 -3.48
N LEU A 39 -12.14 5.78 -2.35
CA LEU A 39 -11.60 5.34 -1.06
C LEU A 39 -11.28 3.83 -1.05
N THR A 40 -12.19 3.01 -1.56
CA THR A 40 -11.99 1.55 -1.63
C THR A 40 -10.91 1.19 -2.64
N LEU A 41 -10.82 1.87 -3.79
CA LEU A 41 -9.75 1.67 -4.76
C LEU A 41 -8.36 1.96 -4.14
N PHE A 42 -8.24 3.04 -3.38
CA PHE A 42 -7.02 3.36 -2.64
C PHE A 42 -6.67 2.26 -1.63
N MET A 43 -7.64 1.81 -0.81
CA MET A 43 -7.39 0.79 0.20
C MET A 43 -7.04 -0.56 -0.43
N THR A 44 -7.72 -0.97 -1.51
CA THR A 44 -7.42 -2.17 -2.28
C THR A 44 -5.98 -2.15 -2.81
N LEU A 45 -5.56 -1.04 -3.45
CA LEU A 45 -4.19 -0.90 -3.94
C LEU A 45 -3.18 -0.95 -2.80
N GLN A 46 -3.46 -0.29 -1.67
CA GLN A 46 -2.57 -0.29 -0.52
C GLN A 46 -2.36 -1.71 0.03
N SER A 47 -3.44 -2.45 0.27
CA SER A 47 -3.39 -3.85 0.73
C SER A 47 -2.61 -4.71 -0.26
N LEU A 48 -2.85 -4.53 -1.56
CA LEU A 48 -2.17 -5.31 -2.60
C LEU A 48 -0.67 -4.97 -2.70
N PHE A 49 -0.29 -3.70 -2.58
CA PHE A 49 1.12 -3.31 -2.52
C PHE A 49 1.81 -3.96 -1.32
N VAL A 50 1.15 -3.98 -0.16
CA VAL A 50 1.66 -4.66 1.04
C VAL A 50 1.85 -6.15 0.77
N LEU A 51 0.85 -6.83 0.22
CA LEU A 51 0.92 -8.26 -0.09
C LEU A 51 2.06 -8.58 -1.07
N CYS A 52 2.21 -7.79 -2.14
CA CYS A 52 3.26 -8.00 -3.13
C CYS A 52 4.67 -7.75 -2.56
N LEU A 53 4.83 -6.83 -1.62
CA LEU A 53 6.12 -6.42 -1.08
C LEU A 53 6.56 -7.20 0.16
N LYS A 54 5.62 -7.63 1.01
CA LYS A 54 5.91 -8.21 2.34
C LYS A 54 6.53 -9.61 2.27
N ASN A 55 6.21 -10.44 1.26
CA ASN A 55 6.39 -11.91 1.33
C ASN A 55 7.68 -12.37 2.02
N THR A 56 8.84 -11.98 1.49
CA THR A 56 10.14 -12.45 2.01
C THR A 56 10.77 -11.51 3.03
N ASP A 57 10.34 -10.24 3.07
CA ASP A 57 10.90 -9.22 3.94
C ASP A 57 9.86 -8.17 4.32
N PHE A 58 9.49 -8.13 5.60
CA PHE A 58 8.55 -7.13 6.12
C PHE A 58 9.11 -5.70 6.07
N HIS A 59 10.43 -5.51 6.00
CA HIS A 59 11.04 -4.18 5.81
C HIS A 59 10.75 -3.58 4.44
N ASN A 60 10.21 -4.37 3.51
CA ASN A 60 9.70 -3.84 2.25
C ASN A 60 8.45 -3.00 2.43
N VAL A 61 7.72 -3.16 3.54
CA VAL A 61 6.49 -2.41 3.81
C VAL A 61 6.59 -1.52 5.06
N THR A 62 7.60 -1.70 5.91
CA THR A 62 7.78 -0.85 7.10
C THR A 62 8.84 0.23 6.91
N ARG A 63 8.75 1.29 7.71
CA ARG A 63 9.73 2.39 7.69
C ARG A 63 11.13 1.92 8.05
N ASN A 64 11.24 0.84 8.83
CA ASN A 64 12.48 0.21 9.31
C ASN A 64 13.49 1.10 10.03
N PHE A 65 13.21 2.39 10.23
CA PHE A 65 14.05 3.28 11.03
C PHE A 65 13.27 4.38 11.76
N SER A 66 13.88 4.93 12.81
CA SER A 66 13.43 6.12 13.53
C SER A 66 14.63 6.97 13.93
N LYS A 67 14.41 8.26 14.22
CA LYS A 67 15.45 9.18 14.68
C LYS A 67 15.06 9.79 16.03
N LYS A 68 15.94 9.70 17.03
CA LYS A 68 15.72 10.26 18.36
C LYS A 68 17.07 10.63 18.98
N LYS A 69 17.15 11.77 19.69
CA LYS A 69 18.38 12.24 20.38
C LYS A 69 19.64 12.26 19.49
N GLY A 70 19.50 12.51 18.19
CA GLY A 70 20.61 12.50 17.23
C GLY A 70 21.10 11.10 16.82
N TYR A 71 20.42 10.04 17.23
CA TYR A 71 20.64 8.65 16.80
C TYR A 71 19.60 8.26 15.74
N LYS A 72 19.98 7.35 14.83
CA LYS A 72 19.12 6.69 13.85
C LYS A 72 18.97 5.22 14.23
N PHE A 73 17.83 4.85 14.77
CA PHE A 73 17.51 3.46 15.09
C PHE A 73 17.04 2.76 13.82
N VAL A 74 17.55 1.57 13.52
CA VAL A 74 17.21 0.78 12.34
C VAL A 74 16.81 -0.62 12.80
N LEU A 75 15.68 -1.14 12.32
CA LEU A 75 15.31 -2.53 12.53
C LEU A 75 16.03 -3.40 11.49
N CYS A 76 16.74 -4.42 11.96
CA CYS A 76 17.43 -5.37 11.11
C CYS A 76 16.72 -6.71 11.16
N ALA A 77 16.41 -7.28 9.99
CA ALA A 77 15.89 -8.64 9.86
C ALA A 77 17.02 -9.68 9.95
N ASN A 78 17.88 -9.60 10.98
CA ASN A 78 18.75 -10.71 11.33
C ASN A 78 18.00 -11.58 12.34
N TRP A 79 17.59 -12.76 11.87
CA TRP A 79 16.94 -13.80 12.67
C TRP A 79 17.89 -14.34 13.75
N ASP A 80 19.20 -14.29 13.48
CA ASP A 80 20.25 -14.72 14.39
C ASP A 80 20.91 -13.51 15.07
N ALA A 81 20.53 -13.32 16.33
CA ALA A 81 21.05 -12.35 17.29
C ALA A 81 20.76 -10.86 17.01
N GLY A 82 20.12 -10.22 17.99
CA GLY A 82 20.09 -8.75 18.10
C GLY A 82 21.47 -8.20 18.34
N LYS A 83 22.15 -7.87 17.25
CA LYS A 83 23.26 -6.94 17.29
C LYS A 83 22.70 -5.55 17.09
N VAL A 84 23.28 -4.64 17.85
CA VAL A 84 23.11 -3.21 17.75
C VAL A 84 24.44 -2.71 17.19
N GLU A 85 24.48 -2.28 15.93
CA GLU A 85 25.69 -1.68 15.39
C GLU A 85 25.54 -0.16 15.33
N VAL A 86 26.43 0.53 16.04
CA VAL A 86 26.51 1.99 16.05
C VAL A 86 27.55 2.47 15.06
N ASP A 87 27.10 2.86 13.86
CA ASP A 87 27.98 3.55 12.89
C ASP A 87 28.37 4.95 13.44
N HIS A 88 29.66 5.17 13.63
CA HIS A 88 30.18 6.43 14.17
C HIS A 88 30.12 7.61 13.18
N LYS A 89 29.88 7.37 11.88
CA LYS A 89 29.70 8.44 10.88
C LYS A 89 28.24 8.94 10.82
N SER A 90 27.31 8.07 11.19
CA SER A 90 25.88 8.32 11.32
C SER A 90 25.39 7.40 12.44
N LYS A 91 25.24 7.91 13.67
CA LYS A 91 24.91 7.15 14.90
C LYS A 91 23.75 6.15 14.72
N ILE A 92 23.99 5.00 14.12
CA ILE A 92 22.96 3.98 13.83
C ILE A 92 22.78 3.10 15.07
N VAL A 93 21.64 2.44 15.25
CA VAL A 93 21.41 1.48 16.35
C VAL A 93 20.57 0.36 15.75
N GLU A 94 21.14 -0.82 15.57
CA GLU A 94 20.41 -1.97 15.01
C GLU A 94 19.50 -2.65 16.05
N MET A 95 18.30 -3.06 15.66
CA MET A 95 17.32 -3.71 16.54
C MET A 95 16.84 -5.03 15.93
N SER A 96 16.88 -6.14 16.68
CA SER A 96 16.35 -7.44 16.21
C SER A 96 14.84 -7.59 16.41
N THR A 97 14.19 -8.23 15.44
CA THR A 97 12.76 -8.48 15.40
C THR A 97 12.43 -9.91 15.81
N HIS A 98 12.57 -10.24 17.08
CA HIS A 98 11.88 -11.44 17.60
C HIS A 98 10.39 -11.08 17.72
N PHE A 99 9.53 -11.82 17.02
CA PHE A 99 8.10 -11.51 16.72
C PHE A 99 7.15 -11.51 17.94
N ARG A 100 7.62 -11.14 19.13
CA ARG A 100 6.78 -10.82 20.28
C ARG A 100 7.24 -9.50 20.86
N VAL A 101 6.31 -8.56 20.98
CA VAL A 101 6.47 -7.24 21.63
C VAL A 101 6.66 -7.39 23.15
N ASP A 102 7.08 -8.55 23.63
CA ASP A 102 7.74 -8.65 24.93
C ASP A 102 9.21 -8.35 24.67
N PHE A 103 9.52 -7.06 24.64
CA PHE A 103 10.90 -6.60 24.69
C PHE A 103 11.57 -7.28 25.87
N ARG A 104 12.56 -8.10 25.57
CA ARG A 104 13.39 -8.66 26.62
C ARG A 104 14.16 -7.48 27.22
N LYS A 105 14.08 -7.36 28.56
CA LYS A 105 14.70 -6.28 29.33
C LYS A 105 16.20 -6.15 29.02
N ASP A 106 16.86 -7.26 28.73
CA ASP A 106 18.27 -7.34 28.34
C ASP A 106 18.60 -6.52 27.08
N GLN A 107 17.74 -6.52 26.05
CA GLN A 107 17.97 -5.75 24.82
C GLN A 107 17.88 -4.24 25.04
N PHE A 108 16.93 -3.81 25.86
CA PHE A 108 16.79 -2.40 26.24
C PHE A 108 18.01 -1.92 27.04
N ASP A 109 18.43 -2.73 28.03
CA ASP A 109 19.60 -2.42 28.86
C ASP A 109 20.89 -2.40 28.02
N GLN A 110 21.06 -3.34 27.08
CA GLN A 110 22.20 -3.37 26.15
C GLN A 110 22.26 -2.12 25.26
N ILE A 111 21.14 -1.76 24.60
CA ILE A 111 21.10 -0.57 23.75
C ILE A 111 21.41 0.68 24.56
N ASN A 112 20.82 0.83 25.75
CA ASN A 112 21.07 2.00 26.59
C ASN A 112 22.51 2.11 27.08
N HIS A 113 23.21 1.00 27.28
CA HIS A 113 24.64 1.01 27.62
C HIS A 113 25.51 1.56 26.49
N GLU A 114 25.08 1.43 25.22
CA GLU A 114 25.81 1.96 24.05
C GLU A 114 25.50 3.44 23.76
N LEU A 115 24.43 3.99 24.35
CA LEU A 115 24.03 5.38 24.16
C LEU A 115 24.77 6.31 25.13
N SER A 116 25.20 7.47 24.62
CA SER A 116 25.77 8.54 25.46
C SER A 116 24.69 9.25 26.29
N ASP A 117 23.43 9.19 25.84
CA ASP A 117 22.25 9.71 26.52
C ASP A 117 21.17 8.61 26.51
N PRO A 118 20.98 7.87 27.63
CA PRO A 118 20.04 6.76 27.71
C PRO A 118 18.60 7.16 27.38
N LEU A 119 17.86 6.24 26.78
CA LEU A 119 16.44 6.40 26.49
C LEU A 119 15.57 5.96 27.67
N SER A 120 14.47 6.68 27.88
CA SER A 120 13.39 6.14 28.72
C SER A 120 12.72 4.95 28.02
N LYS A 121 11.98 4.14 28.79
CA LYS A 121 11.18 3.05 28.22
C LYS A 121 10.13 3.57 27.22
N ASP A 122 9.55 4.73 27.50
CA ASP A 122 8.54 5.35 26.64
C ASP A 122 9.15 5.84 25.32
N GLU A 123 10.33 6.47 25.37
CA GLU A 123 11.05 6.90 24.16
C GLU A 123 11.43 5.70 23.30
N PHE A 124 11.84 4.61 23.93
CA PHE A 124 12.18 3.38 23.22
C PHE A 124 10.95 2.71 22.58
N ALA A 125 9.82 2.67 23.29
CA ALA A 125 8.55 2.20 22.75
C ALA A 125 8.09 3.06 21.55
N GLU A 126 8.25 4.39 21.65
CA GLU A 126 7.97 5.33 20.55
C GLU A 126 8.83 5.03 19.31
N ILE A 127 10.15 4.87 19.49
CA ILE A 127 11.10 4.53 18.42
C ILE A 127 10.66 3.26 17.71
N PHE A 128 10.35 2.20 18.46
CA PHE A 128 9.96 0.92 17.87
C PHE A 128 8.63 1.02 17.14
N SER A 129 7.63 1.68 17.72
CA SER A 129 6.35 1.94 17.08
C SER A 129 6.54 2.64 15.73
N GLN A 130 7.46 3.61 15.66
CA GLN A 130 7.78 4.29 14.41
C GLN A 130 8.46 3.39 13.38
N CYS A 131 9.39 2.53 13.81
CA CYS A 131 10.09 1.63 12.89
C CYS A 131 9.18 0.55 12.30
N TRP A 132 8.16 0.10 13.06
CA TRP A 132 7.16 -0.88 12.63
C TRP A 132 5.99 -0.28 11.86
N ARG A 133 5.95 1.04 11.73
CA ARG A 133 4.89 1.71 10.98
C ARG A 133 4.96 1.34 9.50
N LEU A 134 3.81 1.00 8.94
CA LEU A 134 3.61 0.87 7.49
C LEU A 134 4.08 2.16 6.81
N ILE A 135 4.88 2.02 5.75
CA ILE A 135 5.29 3.17 4.94
C ILE A 135 4.10 3.78 4.21
N ASP A 136 4.26 5.04 3.85
CA ASP A 136 3.21 5.79 3.17
C ASP A 136 2.90 5.18 1.79
N PHE A 137 1.69 5.44 1.30
CA PHE A 137 1.18 4.84 0.07
C PHE A 137 2.05 5.14 -1.15
N ASP A 138 2.58 6.36 -1.25
CA ASP A 138 3.46 6.77 -2.33
C ASP A 138 4.78 5.98 -2.33
N GLU A 139 5.30 5.67 -1.14
CA GLU A 139 6.48 4.84 -0.97
C GLU A 139 6.20 3.38 -1.30
N LEU A 140 5.07 2.82 -0.86
CA LEU A 140 4.62 1.49 -1.31
C LEU A 140 4.56 1.42 -2.85
N TYR A 141 3.96 2.43 -3.47
CA TYR A 141 3.87 2.52 -4.93
C TYR A 141 5.24 2.60 -5.63
N LYS A 142 6.17 3.39 -5.09
CA LYS A 142 7.56 3.43 -5.59
C LYS A 142 8.23 2.07 -5.48
N ARG A 143 8.02 1.35 -4.37
CA ARG A 143 8.66 0.05 -4.13
C ARG A 143 8.11 -1.05 -5.03
N VAL A 144 6.81 -1.07 -5.36
CA VAL A 144 6.26 -2.04 -6.33
C VAL A 144 6.76 -1.83 -7.76
N LYS A 145 7.40 -0.69 -8.07
CA LYS A 145 8.09 -0.45 -9.35
C LYS A 145 9.59 -0.74 -9.31
N SER A 146 10.11 -1.17 -8.16
CA SER A 146 11.55 -1.30 -7.92
C SER A 146 12.03 -2.75 -7.88
N SER A 147 13.34 -2.95 -7.76
CA SER A 147 13.95 -4.26 -7.53
C SER A 147 13.47 -4.95 -6.26
N ARG A 148 12.84 -4.25 -5.31
CA ARG A 148 12.20 -4.87 -4.13
C ARG A 148 11.06 -5.83 -4.48
N MET A 149 10.51 -5.74 -5.69
CA MET A 149 9.56 -6.73 -6.18
C MET A 149 10.20 -8.06 -6.55
N MET A 150 11.52 -8.11 -6.79
CA MET A 150 12.23 -9.30 -7.26
C MET A 150 12.48 -10.31 -6.13
N GLN A 151 11.41 -10.78 -5.51
CA GLN A 151 11.43 -11.70 -4.36
C GLN A 151 11.47 -13.17 -4.79
N PHE A 152 11.04 -13.46 -6.02
CA PHE A 152 10.98 -14.79 -6.61
C PHE A 152 11.54 -14.80 -8.04
N ILE A 153 11.82 -15.99 -8.58
CA ILE A 153 12.38 -16.17 -9.93
C ILE A 153 11.49 -15.54 -11.00
N ASN A 154 10.16 -15.63 -10.84
CA ASN A 154 9.18 -15.12 -11.79
C ASN A 154 8.63 -13.73 -11.40
N SER A 155 9.23 -13.09 -10.39
CA SER A 155 8.79 -11.78 -9.96
C SER A 155 8.97 -10.72 -11.05
N LYS A 156 8.03 -9.78 -11.13
CA LYS A 156 8.11 -8.63 -12.03
C LYS A 156 7.71 -7.35 -11.28
N PRO A 157 8.49 -6.26 -11.40
CA PRO A 157 8.05 -4.96 -10.92
C PRO A 157 6.89 -4.47 -11.79
N LEU A 158 6.05 -3.62 -11.20
CA LEU A 158 5.04 -2.88 -11.95
C LEU A 158 5.71 -2.06 -13.06
N PRO A 159 5.21 -2.10 -14.31
CA PRO A 159 5.78 -1.34 -15.41
C PRO A 159 5.81 0.17 -15.11
N ALA A 160 6.91 0.82 -15.49
CA ALA A 160 7.08 2.27 -15.35
C ALA A 160 6.34 3.00 -16.47
N GLU A 161 5.01 3.06 -16.37
CA GLU A 161 4.15 3.76 -17.32
C GLU A 161 3.66 5.08 -16.73
N LYS A 162 3.84 6.19 -17.48
CA LYS A 162 3.40 7.53 -17.04
C LYS A 162 1.91 7.58 -16.67
N ARG A 163 1.06 6.84 -17.39
CA ARG A 163 -0.38 6.79 -17.11
C ARG A 163 -0.70 6.19 -15.74
N TYR A 164 0.12 5.26 -15.24
CA TYR A 164 -0.04 4.72 -13.89
C TYR A 164 0.40 5.75 -12.85
N ASP A 165 1.49 6.47 -13.10
CA ASP A 165 1.97 7.53 -12.21
C ASP A 165 0.94 8.65 -12.08
N ASP A 166 0.41 9.13 -13.21
CA ASP A 166 -0.63 10.16 -13.25
C ASP A 166 -1.89 9.70 -12.48
N ALA A 167 -2.38 8.48 -12.78
CA ALA A 167 -3.56 7.92 -12.12
C ALA A 167 -3.39 7.75 -10.60
N ILE A 168 -2.22 7.31 -10.14
CA ILE A 168 -1.94 7.16 -8.71
C ILE A 168 -1.87 8.51 -8.01
N ASN A 169 -1.26 9.52 -8.62
CA ASN A 169 -1.22 10.87 -8.06
C ASN A 169 -2.63 11.46 -7.94
N ASP A 170 -3.44 11.34 -9.00
CA ASP A 170 -4.83 11.79 -9.00
C ASP A 170 -5.67 11.03 -7.95
N LEU A 171 -5.44 9.72 -7.79
CA LEU A 171 -6.11 8.91 -6.77
C LEU A 171 -5.79 9.42 -5.36
N ILE A 172 -4.51 9.71 -5.08
CA ILE A 172 -4.06 10.25 -3.78
C ILE A 172 -4.72 11.61 -3.53
N ASP A 173 -4.73 12.49 -4.53
CA ASP A 173 -5.32 13.82 -4.42
C ASP A 173 -6.83 13.76 -4.20
N LEU A 174 -7.56 12.91 -4.93
CA LEU A 174 -8.99 12.70 -4.74
C LEU A 174 -9.28 12.14 -3.34
N ARG A 175 -8.51 11.13 -2.90
CA ARG A 175 -8.65 10.54 -1.56
C ARG A 175 -8.44 11.59 -0.48
N ASN A 176 -7.40 12.41 -0.58
CA ASN A 176 -7.11 13.46 0.39
C ASN A 176 -8.22 14.51 0.45
N GLN A 177 -8.81 14.86 -0.68
CA GLN A 177 -9.93 15.78 -0.69
C GLN A 177 -11.19 15.17 -0.04
N PHE A 178 -11.43 13.86 -0.20
CA PHE A 178 -12.57 13.18 0.43
C PHE A 178 -12.44 12.97 1.94
N ILE A 179 -11.23 12.76 2.45
CA ILE A 179 -11.01 12.54 3.89
C ILE A 179 -10.96 13.86 4.68
N HIS A 180 -10.55 14.96 4.06
CA HIS A 180 -10.48 16.27 4.71
C HIS A 180 -11.79 17.06 4.66
N PHE A 181 -12.91 16.42 4.24
CA PHE A 181 -14.25 16.99 4.18
C PHE A 181 -14.30 18.41 3.59
N VAL A 182 -13.44 18.72 2.61
CA VAL A 182 -13.41 20.05 2.00
C VAL A 182 -14.72 20.22 1.24
N PRO A 183 -15.58 21.19 1.59
CA PRO A 183 -16.84 21.39 0.90
C PRO A 183 -16.53 21.83 -0.52
N LYS A 184 -16.65 20.91 -1.48
CA LYS A 184 -16.53 21.20 -2.91
C LYS A 184 -17.83 20.75 -3.57
N GLN A 185 -18.34 21.57 -4.49
CA GLN A 185 -19.30 21.09 -5.47
C GLN A 185 -18.55 20.16 -6.41
N TRP A 186 -18.64 18.87 -6.13
CA TRP A 186 -18.04 17.85 -6.96
C TRP A 186 -18.88 17.69 -8.20
N MET A 187 -18.49 18.34 -9.29
CA MET A 187 -18.75 17.76 -10.59
C MET A 187 -17.83 16.57 -10.70
N ILE A 188 -18.39 15.36 -10.60
CA ILE A 188 -17.67 14.14 -10.95
C ILE A 188 -17.32 14.31 -12.42
N LEU A 189 -16.06 14.68 -12.68
CA LEU A 189 -15.56 14.74 -14.05
C LEU A 189 -15.64 13.32 -14.57
N GLU A 190 -16.54 13.05 -15.51
CA GLU A 190 -16.70 11.75 -16.16
C GLU A 190 -15.36 11.17 -16.65
N GLY A 191 -14.37 12.04 -16.91
CA GLY A 191 -13.00 11.68 -17.24
C GLY A 191 -12.22 10.91 -16.16
N HIS A 192 -12.54 11.03 -14.86
CA HIS A 192 -11.80 10.35 -13.78
C HIS A 192 -11.94 8.82 -13.82
N LEU A 193 -13.06 8.31 -14.35
CA LEU A 193 -13.21 6.87 -14.54
C LEU A 193 -12.13 6.32 -15.49
N ARG A 194 -11.93 7.01 -16.62
CA ARG A 194 -10.93 6.62 -17.63
C ARG A 194 -9.49 6.91 -17.18
N THR A 195 -9.27 8.03 -16.51
CA THR A 195 -7.93 8.54 -16.20
C THR A 195 -7.37 8.04 -14.87
N VAL A 196 -8.23 7.66 -13.92
CA VAL A 196 -7.83 7.22 -12.58
C VAL A 196 -8.21 5.75 -12.35
N VAL A 197 -9.50 5.43 -12.44
CA VAL A 197 -10.02 4.12 -12.01
C VAL A 197 -9.51 3.00 -12.93
N LEU A 198 -9.61 3.15 -14.24
CA LEU A 198 -9.18 2.09 -15.17
C LEU A 198 -7.68 1.78 -15.07
N PRO A 199 -6.74 2.76 -15.10
CA PRO A 199 -5.33 2.47 -14.90
C PRO A 199 -5.05 1.82 -13.53
N CYS A 200 -5.73 2.24 -12.47
CA CYS A 200 -5.59 1.60 -11.16
C CYS A 200 -6.09 0.14 -11.14
N MET A 201 -7.18 -0.16 -11.85
CA MET A 201 -7.66 -1.53 -12.02
C MET A 201 -6.70 -2.40 -12.83
N GLU A 202 -6.03 -1.82 -13.84
CA GLU A 202 -4.96 -2.50 -14.58
C GLU A 202 -3.75 -2.82 -13.68
N ILE A 203 -3.35 -1.88 -12.80
CA ILE A 203 -2.32 -2.14 -11.78
C ILE A 203 -2.75 -3.32 -10.89
N ILE A 204 -4.00 -3.34 -10.41
CA ILE A 204 -4.53 -4.44 -9.59
C ILE A 204 -4.45 -5.77 -10.36
N SER A 205 -4.89 -5.79 -11.63
CA SER A 205 -4.86 -6.99 -12.46
C SER A 205 -3.43 -7.50 -12.70
N PHE A 206 -2.48 -6.59 -12.97
CA PHE A 206 -1.07 -6.92 -13.10
C PHE A 206 -0.51 -7.52 -11.81
N LEU A 207 -0.76 -6.88 -10.67
CA LEU A 207 -0.22 -7.32 -9.38
C LEU A 207 -0.76 -8.69 -8.96
N LEU A 208 -2.04 -8.98 -9.21
CA LEU A 208 -2.66 -10.27 -8.91
C LEU A 208 -2.24 -11.39 -9.87
N GLY A 209 -1.90 -11.07 -11.12
CA GLY A 209 -1.68 -12.06 -12.17
C GLY A 209 -0.24 -12.21 -12.66
N GLU A 210 0.41 -11.09 -12.95
CA GLU A 210 1.64 -11.04 -13.74
C GLU A 210 2.88 -10.70 -12.90
N SER A 211 2.70 -10.12 -11.72
CA SER A 211 3.80 -9.75 -10.83
C SER A 211 4.60 -10.94 -10.30
N GLY A 212 4.00 -12.13 -10.25
CA GLY A 212 4.63 -13.33 -9.67
C GLY A 212 4.79 -13.31 -8.14
N ASN A 213 4.25 -12.30 -7.45
CA ASN A 213 4.42 -12.13 -5.99
C ASN A 213 3.18 -12.53 -5.16
N ILE A 214 2.09 -12.98 -5.80
CA ILE A 214 0.90 -13.47 -5.11
C ILE A 214 0.77 -14.97 -5.42
N HIS A 215 0.95 -15.82 -4.39
CA HIS A 215 1.00 -17.28 -4.54
C HIS A 215 -0.27 -18.01 -4.10
N ARG A 216 -1.34 -17.29 -3.81
CA ARG A 216 -2.60 -17.91 -3.40
C ARG A 216 -3.43 -18.31 -4.62
N ASP A 217 -4.09 -19.47 -4.53
CA ASP A 217 -4.93 -20.02 -5.59
C ASP A 217 -6.10 -19.09 -5.97
N ASP A 218 -6.62 -18.33 -5.01
CA ASP A 218 -7.70 -17.35 -5.21
C ASP A 218 -7.24 -16.07 -5.92
N GLY A 219 -5.93 -15.80 -6.01
CA GLY A 219 -5.39 -14.63 -6.73
C GLY A 219 -5.81 -14.57 -8.20
N LYS A 220 -5.93 -15.74 -8.85
CA LYS A 220 -6.43 -15.84 -10.23
C LYS A 220 -7.89 -15.40 -10.34
N THR A 221 -8.73 -15.78 -9.38
CA THR A 221 -10.14 -15.38 -9.36
C THR A 221 -10.28 -13.87 -9.27
N PHE A 222 -9.54 -13.21 -8.35
CA PHE A 222 -9.58 -11.75 -8.21
C PHE A 222 -9.02 -11.03 -9.45
N ARG A 223 -7.99 -11.58 -10.09
CA ARG A 223 -7.49 -11.07 -11.37
C ARG A 223 -8.58 -11.11 -12.44
N ASP A 224 -9.25 -12.25 -12.61
CA ASP A 224 -10.29 -12.42 -13.63
C ASP A 224 -11.48 -11.47 -13.36
N GLU A 225 -11.81 -11.23 -12.09
CA GLU A 225 -12.81 -10.22 -11.70
C GLU A 225 -12.38 -8.79 -12.04
N ALA A 226 -11.12 -8.42 -11.74
CA ALA A 226 -10.58 -7.12 -12.11
C ALA A 226 -10.63 -6.90 -13.64
N GLN A 227 -10.28 -7.92 -14.42
CA GLN A 227 -10.35 -7.85 -15.90
C GLN A 227 -11.78 -7.71 -16.42
N LYS A 228 -12.76 -8.42 -15.84
CA LYS A 228 -14.17 -8.26 -16.18
C LYS A 228 -14.65 -6.83 -15.92
N ILE A 229 -14.24 -6.23 -14.81
CA ILE A 229 -14.57 -4.84 -14.47
C ILE A 229 -14.01 -3.90 -15.53
N ILE A 230 -12.71 -3.99 -15.83
CA ILE A 230 -12.03 -3.18 -16.86
C ILE A 230 -12.81 -3.27 -18.18
N GLN A 231 -13.07 -4.47 -18.68
CA GLN A 231 -13.79 -4.68 -19.94
C GLN A 231 -15.19 -4.04 -19.91
N SER A 232 -15.89 -4.16 -18.79
CA SER A 232 -17.26 -3.66 -18.65
C SER A 232 -17.36 -2.13 -18.70
N PHE A 233 -16.31 -1.43 -18.27
CA PHE A 233 -16.23 0.03 -18.30
C PHE A 233 -15.69 0.53 -19.63
N THR A 234 -14.68 -0.12 -20.22
CA THR A 234 -14.20 0.22 -21.57
C THR A 234 -15.34 0.17 -22.60
N ASN A 235 -16.11 -0.93 -22.61
CA ASN A 235 -17.24 -1.10 -23.53
C ASN A 235 -18.34 -0.04 -23.36
N GLN A 236 -18.58 0.42 -22.14
CA GLN A 236 -19.58 1.46 -21.88
C GLN A 236 -19.11 2.79 -22.45
N THR A 237 -17.85 3.11 -22.20
CA THR A 237 -17.34 4.42 -22.57
C THR A 237 -17.17 4.58 -24.08
N ASP A 238 -16.97 3.48 -24.82
CA ASP A 238 -16.99 3.50 -26.29
C ASP A 238 -18.40 3.79 -26.84
N ARG A 239 -19.45 3.22 -26.23
CA ARG A 239 -20.84 3.52 -26.62
C ARG A 239 -21.20 4.97 -26.40
N ASP A 240 -20.79 5.54 -25.27
CA ASP A 240 -21.08 6.94 -24.93
C ASP A 240 -20.40 7.90 -25.91
N SER A 241 -19.17 7.58 -26.35
CA SER A 241 -18.44 8.39 -27.35
C SER A 241 -19.10 8.36 -28.75
N HIS A 242 -19.66 7.21 -29.15
CA HIS A 242 -20.41 7.08 -30.39
C HIS A 242 -21.75 7.81 -30.34
N ALA A 243 -22.48 7.72 -29.22
CA ALA A 243 -23.74 8.42 -29.04
C ALA A 243 -23.55 9.95 -29.08
N ALA A 244 -22.53 10.47 -28.40
CA ALA A 244 -22.21 11.90 -28.44
C ALA A 244 -21.89 12.40 -29.86
N SER A 245 -21.13 11.62 -30.64
CA SER A 245 -20.77 11.97 -32.01
C SER A 245 -21.98 11.99 -32.96
N SER A 246 -22.98 11.13 -32.72
CA SER A 246 -24.21 11.08 -33.53
C SER A 246 -25.20 12.22 -33.26
N LEU A 247 -25.11 12.88 -32.11
CA LEU A 247 -25.97 14.02 -31.76
C LEU A 247 -25.39 15.37 -32.22
N SER A 248 -24.10 15.41 -32.60
CA SER A 248 -23.40 16.60 -33.09
C SER A 248 -23.37 16.74 -34.63
N ALA A 249 -23.98 15.82 -35.36
CA ALA A 249 -24.09 15.80 -36.82
C ALA A 249 -25.52 16.11 -37.27
#